data_AF-A0A4R6L3B9-F1
#
_entry.id   AF-A0A4R6L3B9-F1
#
_cell.length_a   1.000
_cell.length_b   1.000
_cell.length_c   1.000
_cell.angle_alpha   90.00
_cell.angle_beta   90.00
_cell.angle_gamma   90.00
#
_symmetry.space_group_name_H-M   'P 1'
#
loop_
_entity.id
_entity.type
_entity.pdbx_description
1 polymer ?
#
loop_
_entity_poly.entity_id
_entity_poly.type
_entity_poly.pdbx_seq_one_letter_code
_entity_poly.pdbx_strand_id
1 'polypeptide(L)'
;MTDLTELLARTADQTPVGPPPLDALHAGATRRRRRRTAGLTGTAVVAVAAVIGGTTLLTSRDQTAPVTTPTPTPSAPATRLVGFGHAAIAVPADWPTNKSSCGTPHQDTLLLDDPSEMLLCMAYRPPGVESVAVYYGRPRVDFHPDETLEIDGVRAERQRTSCSPSNYPKANVTMCVSTVRIPSLDVWFRAESSTSAGEVDRMLSWIHIVPNRTGVPSYWSAAVAPQGAVWKNYAPRLAAAGLKAEFKRVKSPSYPSGTILGVSPAPGAMLPVGSTVTVTVAR
;
A
#
# COMPACT_ATOMS: atom_id res chain seq x y z
N MET A 1 1.62 11.87 49.79
CA MET A 1 1.43 11.25 48.46
C MET A 1 1.83 12.30 47.45
N THR A 2 3.03 12.18 46.88
CA THR A 2 3.55 13.07 45.85
C THR A 2 2.96 12.67 44.50
N ASP A 3 2.44 13.65 43.77
CA ASP A 3 1.74 13.49 42.50
C ASP A 3 2.74 13.17 41.38
N LEU A 4 2.52 12.05 40.69
CA LEU A 4 3.36 11.55 39.59
C LEU A 4 3.39 12.53 38.40
N THR A 5 2.34 13.34 38.28
CA THR A 5 2.20 14.36 37.23
C THR A 5 3.18 15.52 37.45
N GLU A 6 3.44 15.86 38.72
CA GLU A 6 4.35 16.95 39.09
C GLU A 6 5.82 16.56 38.89
N LEU A 7 6.15 15.26 39.04
CA LEU A 7 7.49 14.72 38.77
C LEU A 7 7.83 14.71 37.28
N LEU A 8 6.84 14.44 36.41
CA LEU A 8 7.04 14.43 34.95
C LEU A 8 7.16 15.85 34.37
N ALA A 9 6.40 16.81 34.89
CA ALA A 9 6.52 18.21 34.48
C ALA A 9 7.91 18.78 34.83
N ARG A 10 8.45 18.43 36.01
CA ARG A 10 9.77 18.90 36.46
C ARG A 10 10.95 18.30 35.68
N THR A 11 10.77 17.14 35.03
CA THR A 11 11.84 16.52 34.22
C THR A 11 11.91 17.06 32.80
N ALA A 12 10.80 17.56 32.24
CA ALA A 12 10.79 18.16 30.90
C ALA A 12 11.59 19.47 30.82
N ASP A 13 11.56 20.28 31.89
CA ASP A 13 12.28 21.56 31.98
C ASP A 13 13.79 21.41 32.21
N GLN A 14 14.29 20.19 32.49
CA GLN A 14 15.71 19.93 32.76
C GLN A 14 16.48 19.38 31.54
N THR A 15 15.88 19.39 30.35
CA THR A 15 16.55 18.98 29.11
C THR A 15 17.05 20.20 28.33
N PRO A 16 18.30 20.64 28.50
CA PRO A 16 18.87 21.70 27.68
C PRO A 16 18.99 21.21 26.23
N VAL A 17 18.05 21.63 25.39
CA VAL A 17 18.11 21.44 23.94
C VAL A 17 18.98 22.53 23.34
N GLY A 18 20.20 22.18 22.97
CA GLY A 18 21.07 23.06 22.19
C GLY A 18 20.51 23.29 20.78
N PRO A 19 20.81 24.42 20.13
CA PRO A 19 20.37 24.69 18.78
C PRO A 19 20.89 23.59 17.83
N PRO A 20 20.06 23.13 16.87
CA PRO A 20 20.45 22.10 15.94
C PRO A 20 21.66 22.57 15.11
N PRO A 21 22.69 21.71 14.90
CA PRO A 21 23.91 22.09 14.17
C PRO A 21 23.65 22.06 12.65
N LEU A 22 22.88 23.03 12.17
CA LEU A 22 22.51 23.16 10.76
C LEU A 22 23.75 23.35 9.86
N ASP A 23 24.78 24.03 10.33
CA ASP A 23 26.00 24.28 9.55
C ASP A 23 26.76 23.00 9.19
N ALA A 24 26.73 21.98 10.07
CA ALA A 24 27.36 20.68 9.81
C ALA A 24 26.62 19.89 8.71
N LEU A 25 25.30 20.04 8.62
CA LEU A 25 24.49 19.41 7.58
C LEU A 25 24.70 20.06 6.21
N HIS A 26 24.87 21.39 6.17
CA HIS A 26 25.11 22.12 4.93
C HIS A 26 26.53 21.86 4.37
N ALA A 27 27.53 21.70 5.25
CA ALA A 27 28.90 21.35 4.84
C ALA A 27 29.02 19.94 4.22
N GLY A 28 28.22 18.98 4.67
CA GLY A 28 28.18 17.61 4.12
C GLY A 28 27.60 17.53 2.71
N ALA A 29 26.58 18.35 2.42
CA ALA A 29 25.89 18.35 1.12
C ALA A 29 26.75 18.92 -0.02
N THR A 30 27.53 19.96 0.24
CA THR A 30 28.39 20.61 -0.77
C THR A 30 29.55 19.70 -1.20
N ARG A 31 30.14 18.93 -0.28
CA ARG A 31 31.25 18.00 -0.56
C ARG A 31 30.83 16.84 -1.48
N ARG A 32 29.58 16.36 -1.38
CA ARG A 32 29.07 15.27 -2.23
C ARG A 32 28.78 15.72 -3.66
N ARG A 33 28.38 16.98 -3.86
CA ARG A 33 28.07 17.54 -5.19
C ARG A 33 29.33 17.72 -6.05
N ARG A 34 30.46 18.16 -5.46
CA ARG A 34 31.74 18.30 -6.18
C ARG A 34 32.32 16.97 -6.68
N ARG A 35 32.00 15.84 -6.04
CA ARG A 35 32.48 14.51 -6.49
C ARG A 35 31.74 13.96 -7.71
N ARG A 36 30.57 14.51 -8.07
CA ARG A 36 29.76 14.02 -9.19
C ARG A 36 29.99 14.74 -10.52
N THR A 37 30.75 15.84 -10.52
CA THR A 37 31.01 16.64 -11.74
C THR A 37 32.36 16.36 -12.39
N ALA A 38 33.16 15.41 -11.87
CA ALA A 38 34.51 15.13 -12.36
C ALA A 38 34.64 13.89 -13.27
N GLY A 39 33.54 13.34 -13.78
CA GLY A 39 33.61 12.18 -14.66
C GLY A 39 32.45 12.12 -15.64
N LEU A 40 32.64 12.74 -16.81
CA LEU A 40 32.01 12.38 -18.09
C LEU A 40 32.60 13.33 -19.16
N THR A 41 33.71 12.91 -19.76
CA THR A 41 34.28 13.47 -20.99
C THR A 41 34.29 12.41 -22.08
N GLY A 42 33.91 12.81 -23.29
CA GLY A 42 34.01 12.07 -24.56
C GLY A 42 32.65 11.68 -25.15
N THR A 43 32.25 12.00 -26.38
CA THR A 43 32.89 12.65 -27.55
C THR A 43 31.78 13.17 -28.47
N ALA A 44 32.07 14.25 -29.21
CA ALA A 44 31.15 14.96 -30.11
C ALA A 44 31.03 14.34 -31.51
N VAL A 45 29.90 14.57 -32.20
CA VAL A 45 29.87 14.74 -33.66
C VAL A 45 28.96 15.92 -34.02
N VAL A 46 29.50 16.72 -34.94
CA VAL A 46 29.10 18.05 -35.39
C VAL A 46 28.11 17.96 -36.57
N ALA A 47 27.14 18.87 -36.62
CA ALA A 47 26.61 19.39 -37.88
C ALA A 47 26.22 20.87 -37.71
N VAL A 48 26.97 21.74 -38.39
CA VAL A 48 26.79 23.19 -38.48
C VAL A 48 26.24 23.51 -39.87
N ALA A 49 25.20 24.34 -39.94
CA ALA A 49 24.97 25.39 -40.95
C ALA A 49 23.63 26.10 -40.62
N ALA A 50 23.36 27.39 -40.83
CA ALA A 50 24.14 28.60 -41.06
C ALA A 50 23.11 29.78 -41.20
N VAL A 51 23.38 30.95 -40.58
CA VAL A 51 23.39 32.31 -41.24
C VAL A 51 21.96 32.93 -41.50
N ILE A 52 21.50 34.17 -41.16
CA ILE A 52 22.04 35.54 -40.89
C ILE A 52 20.99 36.38 -40.13
N GLY A 53 21.46 37.40 -39.39
CA GLY A 53 20.74 38.67 -39.18
C GLY A 53 20.73 39.06 -37.70
N GLY A 54 21.27 40.18 -37.23
CA GLY A 54 21.75 41.42 -37.81
C GLY A 54 22.00 42.34 -36.60
N THR A 55 23.11 43.07 -36.60
CA THR A 55 23.57 43.90 -35.47
C THR A 55 22.83 45.24 -35.37
N THR A 56 22.37 45.61 -34.18
CA THR A 56 22.33 47.01 -33.71
C THR A 56 22.64 47.11 -32.22
N LEU A 57 23.26 48.23 -31.89
CA LEU A 57 24.01 48.59 -30.70
C LEU A 57 23.16 48.98 -29.47
N LEU A 58 23.79 48.80 -28.29
CA LEU A 58 23.70 49.61 -27.07
C LEU A 58 22.34 49.73 -26.33
N THR A 59 22.22 49.03 -25.20
CA THR A 59 22.04 49.64 -23.86
C THR A 59 22.25 48.56 -22.79
N SER A 60 23.24 48.72 -21.91
CA SER A 60 23.34 47.96 -20.66
C SER A 60 22.16 48.31 -19.76
N ARG A 61 21.26 47.34 -19.56
CA ARG A 61 20.35 47.29 -18.42
C ARG A 61 20.73 46.03 -17.67
N ASP A 62 21.15 46.20 -16.41
CA ASP A 62 21.20 45.11 -15.44
C ASP A 62 19.80 44.52 -15.31
N GLN A 63 19.51 43.52 -16.14
CA GLN A 63 18.32 42.72 -16.05
C GLN A 63 18.68 41.53 -15.18
N THR A 64 18.55 41.72 -13.87
CA THR A 64 18.52 40.63 -12.91
C THR A 64 17.38 39.71 -13.34
N ALA A 65 17.72 38.63 -14.06
CA ALA A 65 16.77 37.60 -14.40
C ALA A 65 16.17 37.10 -13.08
N PRO A 66 14.84 37.08 -12.91
CA PRO A 66 14.24 36.50 -11.73
C PRO A 66 14.68 35.04 -11.67
N VAL A 67 15.47 34.71 -10.64
CA VAL A 67 15.80 33.33 -10.31
C VAL A 67 14.47 32.64 -10.04
N THR A 68 13.97 31.91 -11.03
CA THR A 68 12.81 31.05 -10.88
C THR A 68 13.30 29.89 -10.04
N THR A 69 13.03 29.95 -8.74
CA THR A 69 13.17 28.79 -7.86
C THR A 69 12.39 27.65 -8.51
N PRO A 70 13.01 26.50 -8.81
CA PRO A 70 12.27 25.39 -9.38
C PRO A 70 11.16 25.03 -8.40
N THR A 71 9.90 25.08 -8.85
CA THR A 71 8.78 24.56 -8.09
C THR A 71 9.14 23.12 -7.69
N PRO A 72 9.15 22.77 -6.39
CA PRO A 72 9.42 21.41 -5.99
C PRO A 72 8.41 20.51 -6.70
N THR A 73 8.90 19.63 -7.56
CA THR A 73 8.07 18.59 -8.18
C THR A 73 7.39 17.84 -7.04
N PRO A 74 6.05 17.72 -7.03
CA PRO A 74 5.35 16.93 -6.03
C PRO A 74 6.00 15.56 -5.97
N SER A 75 6.61 15.22 -4.83
CA SER A 75 7.10 13.86 -4.60
C SER A 75 5.90 12.95 -4.74
N ALA A 76 6.00 11.92 -5.58
CA ALA A 76 4.95 10.91 -5.70
C ALA A 76 4.55 10.45 -4.28
N PRO A 77 3.25 10.28 -4.01
CA PRO A 77 2.80 9.83 -2.70
C PRO A 77 3.51 8.52 -2.35
N ALA A 78 4.01 8.42 -1.12
CA ALA A 78 4.64 7.20 -0.66
C ALA A 78 3.64 6.03 -0.75
N THR A 79 4.06 4.90 -1.29
CA THR A 79 3.24 3.69 -1.39
C THR A 79 3.82 2.55 -0.56
N ARG A 80 2.96 1.59 -0.22
CA ARG A 80 3.34 0.32 0.40
C ARG A 80 2.80 -0.83 -0.44
N LEU A 81 3.64 -1.84 -0.67
CA LEU A 81 3.23 -3.07 -1.35
C LEU A 81 2.51 -4.00 -0.39
N VAL A 82 1.34 -4.45 -0.80
CA VAL A 82 0.49 -5.35 -0.02
C VAL A 82 -0.08 -6.42 -0.93
N GLY A 83 -0.04 -7.68 -0.52
CA GLY A 83 -0.42 -8.75 -1.42
C GLY A 83 -0.46 -10.12 -0.79
N PHE A 84 -0.73 -11.09 -1.64
CA PHE A 84 -0.83 -12.50 -1.32
C PHE A 84 -0.03 -13.29 -2.37
N GLY A 85 0.77 -14.26 -1.90
CA GLY A 85 1.74 -14.91 -2.78
C GLY A 85 2.64 -13.86 -3.47
N HIS A 86 2.95 -14.08 -4.74
CA HIS A 86 3.78 -13.15 -5.53
C HIS A 86 3.01 -11.96 -6.13
N ALA A 87 1.69 -11.86 -5.93
CA ALA A 87 0.90 -10.74 -6.43
C ALA A 87 0.72 -9.68 -5.33
N ALA A 88 0.94 -8.42 -5.67
CA ALA A 88 0.79 -7.30 -4.75
C ALA A 88 0.14 -6.09 -5.43
N ILE A 89 -0.36 -5.16 -4.63
CA ILE A 89 -0.86 -3.86 -5.06
C ILE A 89 -0.14 -2.76 -4.27
N ALA A 90 0.29 -1.71 -4.97
CA ALA A 90 0.97 -0.55 -4.38
C ALA A 90 -0.05 0.49 -3.91
N VAL A 91 -0.56 0.33 -2.69
CA VAL A 91 -1.51 1.29 -2.09
C VAL A 91 -0.78 2.47 -1.46
N PRO A 92 -1.42 3.66 -1.36
CA PRO A 92 -0.87 4.77 -0.59
C PRO A 92 -0.49 4.35 0.84
N ALA A 93 0.67 4.83 1.31
CA ALA A 93 1.22 4.40 2.59
C ALA A 93 0.39 4.86 3.79
N ASP A 94 -0.37 5.95 3.64
CA ASP A 94 -1.28 6.52 4.62
C ASP A 94 -2.64 5.82 4.65
N TRP A 95 -2.97 4.98 3.65
CA TRP A 95 -4.18 4.17 3.68
C TRP A 95 -4.13 3.15 4.82
N PRO A 96 -5.00 3.27 5.83
CA PRO A 96 -5.09 2.29 6.89
C PRO A 96 -5.70 0.99 6.39
N THR A 97 -5.50 -0.07 7.16
CA THR A 97 -6.10 -1.38 6.91
C THR A 97 -7.42 -1.50 7.69
N ASN A 98 -8.48 -2.01 7.04
CA ASN A 98 -9.80 -2.33 7.61
C ASN A 98 -10.47 -1.16 8.33
N LYS A 99 -10.49 0.03 7.71
CA LYS A 99 -11.32 1.16 8.18
C LYS A 99 -12.71 1.12 7.59
N SER A 100 -13.41 0.08 8.02
CA SER A 100 -14.75 -0.29 7.61
C SER A 100 -15.64 -0.48 8.85
N SER A 101 -16.94 -0.39 8.62
CA SER A 101 -17.98 -0.78 9.57
C SER A 101 -18.95 -1.66 8.81
N CYS A 102 -19.30 -2.83 9.35
CA CYS A 102 -20.20 -3.76 8.65
C CYS A 102 -19.71 -4.15 7.25
N GLY A 103 -18.39 -4.29 7.05
CA GLY A 103 -17.77 -4.56 5.74
C GLY A 103 -17.80 -3.38 4.77
N THR A 104 -18.29 -2.22 5.21
CA THR A 104 -18.40 -1.01 4.39
C THR A 104 -17.31 -0.02 4.77
N PRO A 105 -16.37 0.30 3.87
CA PRO A 105 -15.37 1.34 4.09
C PRO A 105 -15.98 2.70 4.44
N HIS A 106 -15.40 3.38 5.43
CA HIS A 106 -15.81 4.73 5.84
C HIS A 106 -14.78 5.82 5.51
N GLN A 107 -13.62 5.41 5.03
CA GLN A 107 -12.53 6.23 4.54
C GLN A 107 -11.67 5.35 3.64
N ASP A 108 -10.78 5.98 2.89
CA ASP A 108 -9.80 5.28 2.08
C ASP A 108 -9.11 4.18 2.85
N THR A 109 -9.20 2.94 2.36
CA THR A 109 -8.71 1.80 3.12
C THR A 109 -8.37 0.59 2.27
N LEU A 110 -7.37 -0.13 2.73
CA LEU A 110 -7.09 -1.48 2.27
C LEU A 110 -7.90 -2.48 3.11
N LEU A 111 -8.62 -3.39 2.47
CA LEU A 111 -9.35 -4.47 3.11
C LEU A 111 -8.55 -5.77 3.04
N LEU A 112 -8.19 -6.30 4.20
CA LEU A 112 -7.47 -7.56 4.39
C LEU A 112 -7.98 -8.24 5.64
N ASP A 113 -8.56 -9.43 5.51
CA ASP A 113 -9.06 -10.17 6.69
C ASP A 113 -9.96 -9.30 7.57
N ASP A 114 -10.79 -8.45 6.95
CA ASP A 114 -11.64 -7.51 7.66
C ASP A 114 -12.74 -8.26 8.43
N PRO A 115 -12.68 -8.28 9.78
CA PRO A 115 -13.67 -9.00 10.57
C PRO A 115 -15.06 -8.35 10.49
N SER A 116 -15.15 -7.09 10.06
CA SER A 116 -16.42 -6.39 9.95
C SER A 116 -17.24 -6.85 8.74
N GLU A 117 -16.64 -7.49 7.73
CA GLU A 117 -17.35 -8.03 6.56
C GLU A 117 -18.45 -9.04 6.94
N MET A 118 -18.31 -9.70 8.09
CA MET A 118 -19.31 -10.66 8.60
C MET A 118 -20.47 -10.01 9.35
N LEU A 119 -20.43 -8.70 9.60
CA LEU A 119 -21.44 -8.01 10.39
C LEU A 119 -22.55 -7.44 9.49
N LEU A 120 -23.77 -7.95 9.65
CA LEU A 120 -24.95 -7.55 8.88
C LEU A 120 -25.63 -6.31 9.46
N CYS A 121 -24.94 -5.17 9.50
CA CYS A 121 -25.47 -3.93 10.11
C CYS A 121 -25.77 -2.78 9.13
N MET A 122 -25.86 -3.06 7.82
CA MET A 122 -26.31 -2.13 6.77
C MET A 122 -25.66 -0.72 6.86
N ALA A 123 -24.34 -0.68 7.05
CA ALA A 123 -23.60 0.58 6.99
C ALA A 123 -23.59 1.15 5.56
N TYR A 124 -23.57 2.47 5.44
CA TYR A 124 -23.48 3.16 4.16
C TYR A 124 -22.07 3.69 3.92
N ARG A 125 -21.59 3.58 2.68
CA ARG A 125 -20.30 4.16 2.28
C ARG A 125 -20.48 5.68 2.09
N PRO A 126 -19.63 6.52 2.71
CA PRO A 126 -19.59 7.95 2.41
C PRO A 126 -19.14 8.25 0.96
N PRO A 127 -19.49 9.42 0.40
CA PRO A 127 -18.89 9.87 -0.86
C PRO A 127 -17.39 10.14 -0.70
N GLY A 128 -16.60 9.93 -1.76
CA GLY A 128 -15.15 10.17 -1.75
C GLY A 128 -14.34 9.16 -0.95
N VAL A 129 -14.75 7.88 -0.96
CA VAL A 129 -14.16 6.79 -0.19
C VAL A 129 -13.78 5.64 -1.09
N GLU A 130 -12.48 5.38 -1.15
CA GLU A 130 -11.92 4.38 -2.03
C GLU A 130 -11.45 3.16 -1.24
N SER A 131 -11.50 1.98 -1.85
CA SER A 131 -10.98 0.80 -1.17
C SER A 131 -10.45 -0.23 -2.14
N VAL A 132 -9.40 -0.90 -1.70
CA VAL A 132 -8.84 -2.06 -2.38
C VAL A 132 -8.89 -3.24 -1.43
N ALA A 133 -9.39 -4.37 -1.90
CA ALA A 133 -9.40 -5.62 -1.17
C ALA A 133 -8.54 -6.67 -1.89
N VAL A 134 -7.84 -7.49 -1.12
CA VAL A 134 -7.01 -8.59 -1.64
C VAL A 134 -7.52 -9.91 -1.08
N TYR A 135 -7.68 -10.90 -1.95
CA TYR A 135 -8.27 -12.19 -1.59
C TYR A 135 -7.53 -13.35 -2.24
N TYR A 136 -7.63 -14.53 -1.62
CA TYR A 136 -7.24 -15.82 -2.22
C TYR A 136 -8.44 -16.51 -2.86
N GLY A 137 -8.15 -17.44 -3.77
CA GLY A 137 -9.14 -18.34 -4.32
C GLY A 137 -9.88 -17.76 -5.53
N ARG A 138 -11.09 -18.27 -5.70
CA ARG A 138 -12.00 -17.78 -6.73
C ARG A 138 -12.69 -16.50 -6.26
N PRO A 139 -12.85 -15.50 -7.13
CA PRO A 139 -13.75 -14.38 -6.88
C PRO A 139 -15.18 -14.84 -6.57
N ARG A 140 -16.00 -13.89 -6.10
CA ARG A 140 -17.42 -14.11 -5.83
C ARG A 140 -18.17 -14.55 -7.09
N VAL A 141 -19.36 -15.13 -6.90
CA VAL A 141 -20.15 -15.78 -7.97
C VAL A 141 -20.59 -14.83 -9.09
N ASP A 142 -20.57 -13.52 -8.84
CA ASP A 142 -20.87 -12.42 -9.75
C ASP A 142 -19.67 -11.98 -10.61
N PHE A 143 -18.49 -12.60 -10.42
CA PHE A 143 -17.33 -12.29 -11.25
C PHE A 143 -17.43 -12.94 -12.63
N HIS A 144 -17.29 -12.11 -13.67
CA HIS A 144 -17.19 -12.55 -15.05
C HIS A 144 -15.95 -11.91 -15.69
N PRO A 145 -15.07 -12.70 -16.34
CA PRO A 145 -13.88 -12.18 -16.98
C PRO A 145 -14.25 -11.55 -18.33
N ASP A 146 -14.56 -10.26 -18.31
CA ASP A 146 -14.92 -9.49 -19.52
C ASP A 146 -13.71 -9.24 -20.45
N GLU A 147 -12.51 -9.23 -19.88
CA GLU A 147 -11.25 -9.06 -20.61
C GLU A 147 -10.10 -9.88 -20.01
N THR A 148 -9.11 -10.18 -20.84
CA THR A 148 -7.81 -10.71 -20.42
C THR A 148 -6.76 -9.62 -20.60
N LEU A 149 -5.87 -9.48 -19.62
CA LEU A 149 -4.77 -8.53 -19.65
C LEU A 149 -3.49 -9.18 -19.11
N GLU A 150 -2.36 -8.48 -19.24
CA GLU A 150 -1.09 -8.91 -18.65
C GLU A 150 -0.65 -7.94 -17.56
N ILE A 151 -0.18 -8.47 -16.44
CA ILE A 151 0.42 -7.73 -15.32
C ILE A 151 1.83 -8.25 -15.15
N ASP A 152 2.83 -7.44 -15.45
CA ASP A 152 4.25 -7.79 -15.37
C ASP A 152 4.56 -9.16 -16.04
N GLY A 153 3.94 -9.42 -17.20
CA GLY A 153 4.11 -10.65 -17.97
C GLY A 153 3.30 -11.86 -17.48
N VAL A 154 2.43 -11.68 -16.47
CA VAL A 154 1.52 -12.72 -15.98
C VAL A 154 0.11 -12.43 -16.46
N ARG A 155 -0.53 -13.44 -17.06
CA ARG A 155 -1.94 -13.36 -17.49
C ARG A 155 -2.86 -13.10 -16.30
N ALA A 156 -3.73 -12.11 -16.46
CA ALA A 156 -4.80 -11.77 -15.54
C ALA A 156 -6.15 -11.68 -16.29
N GLU A 157 -7.22 -11.84 -15.54
CA GLU A 157 -8.61 -11.73 -15.98
C GLU A 157 -9.23 -10.52 -15.28
N ARG A 158 -9.91 -9.65 -16.02
CA ARG A 158 -10.56 -8.47 -15.45
C ARG A 158 -12.03 -8.42 -15.80
N GLN A 159 -12.83 -8.07 -14.80
CA GLN A 159 -14.21 -7.66 -14.95
C GLN A 159 -14.24 -6.17 -15.23
N ARG A 160 -15.00 -5.73 -16.24
CA ARG A 160 -15.14 -4.31 -16.56
C ARG A 160 -15.72 -3.56 -15.37
N THR A 161 -15.30 -2.31 -15.23
CA THR A 161 -15.80 -1.44 -14.18
C THR A 161 -17.28 -1.15 -14.41
N SER A 162 -18.10 -1.53 -13.43
CA SER A 162 -19.53 -1.25 -13.40
C SER A 162 -19.83 -0.24 -12.30
N CYS A 163 -20.74 0.69 -12.55
CA CYS A 163 -21.20 1.65 -11.57
C CYS A 163 -22.70 1.53 -11.37
N SER A 164 -23.13 1.45 -10.12
CA SER A 164 -24.55 1.40 -9.77
C SER A 164 -24.84 2.36 -8.61
N PRO A 165 -26.00 3.03 -8.60
CA PRO A 165 -26.43 3.74 -7.40
C PRO A 165 -26.52 2.77 -6.23
N SER A 166 -26.20 3.23 -5.02
CA SER A 166 -26.38 2.44 -3.82
C SER A 166 -27.85 2.03 -3.70
N ASN A 167 -28.09 0.75 -3.47
CA ASN A 167 -29.44 0.23 -3.22
C ASN A 167 -29.96 0.63 -1.82
N TYR A 168 -29.15 1.32 -1.02
CA TYR A 168 -29.56 1.78 0.30
C TYR A 168 -30.30 3.12 0.20
N PRO A 169 -31.58 3.22 0.65
CA PRO A 169 -32.42 4.39 0.43
C PRO A 169 -31.86 5.72 0.94
N LYS A 170 -30.95 5.68 1.92
CA LYS A 170 -30.31 6.88 2.50
C LYS A 170 -28.94 7.21 1.90
N ALA A 171 -28.39 6.33 1.06
CA ALA A 171 -27.08 6.53 0.45
C ALA A 171 -27.26 7.10 -0.96
N ASN A 172 -27.08 8.40 -1.11
CA ASN A 172 -27.05 9.05 -2.42
C ASN A 172 -25.64 8.99 -3.03
N VAL A 173 -25.12 7.78 -3.20
CA VAL A 173 -23.76 7.52 -3.68
C VAL A 173 -23.80 6.49 -4.80
N THR A 174 -23.13 6.78 -5.90
CA THR A 174 -22.88 5.80 -6.96
C THR A 174 -21.60 5.05 -6.61
N MET A 175 -21.69 3.72 -6.58
CA MET A 175 -20.57 2.85 -6.32
C MET A 175 -20.07 2.26 -7.63
N CYS A 176 -18.79 2.47 -7.92
CA CYS A 176 -18.08 1.83 -9.01
C CYS A 176 -17.22 0.67 -8.49
N VAL A 177 -17.22 -0.46 -9.19
CA VAL A 177 -16.49 -1.68 -8.78
C VAL A 177 -15.89 -2.38 -9.99
N SER A 178 -14.69 -2.94 -9.81
CA SER A 178 -14.04 -3.87 -10.74
C SER A 178 -13.19 -4.87 -9.97
N THR A 179 -12.93 -6.00 -10.61
CA THR A 179 -12.14 -7.10 -10.07
C THR A 179 -11.08 -7.52 -11.08
N VAL A 180 -9.86 -7.74 -10.60
CA VAL A 180 -8.75 -8.36 -11.35
C VAL A 180 -8.37 -9.66 -10.66
N ARG A 181 -8.40 -10.76 -11.40
CA ARG A 181 -7.99 -12.08 -10.94
C ARG A 181 -6.71 -12.50 -11.66
N ILE A 182 -5.80 -13.14 -10.92
CA ILE A 182 -4.57 -13.72 -11.46
C ILE A 182 -4.64 -15.24 -11.23
N PRO A 183 -5.19 -16.01 -12.20
CA PRO A 183 -5.53 -17.41 -11.97
C PRO A 183 -4.33 -18.30 -11.60
N SER A 184 -3.16 -18.03 -12.16
CA SER A 184 -1.93 -18.80 -11.88
C SER A 184 -1.41 -18.65 -10.46
N LEU A 185 -1.82 -17.58 -9.76
CA LEU A 185 -1.42 -17.29 -8.38
C LEU A 185 -2.56 -17.51 -7.38
N ASP A 186 -3.76 -17.83 -7.85
CA ASP A 186 -4.97 -17.98 -7.04
C ASP A 186 -5.26 -16.75 -6.16
N VAL A 187 -5.00 -15.55 -6.70
CA VAL A 187 -5.18 -14.26 -6.04
C VAL A 187 -6.06 -13.36 -6.88
N TRP A 188 -6.88 -12.54 -6.23
CA TRP A 188 -7.66 -11.50 -6.90
C TRP A 188 -7.75 -10.23 -6.05
N PHE A 189 -7.91 -9.12 -6.75
CA PHE A 189 -8.01 -7.77 -6.22
C PHE A 189 -9.37 -7.19 -6.60
N ARG A 190 -10.03 -6.53 -5.65
CA ARG A 190 -11.27 -5.79 -5.89
C ARG A 190 -11.06 -4.35 -5.52
N ALA A 191 -11.35 -3.46 -6.45
CA ALA A 191 -11.32 -2.03 -6.20
C ALA A 191 -12.75 -1.49 -6.24
N GLU A 192 -13.07 -0.64 -5.26
CA GLU A 192 -14.34 0.04 -5.16
C GLU A 192 -14.11 1.54 -4.95
N SER A 193 -14.88 2.36 -5.65
CA SER A 193 -14.84 3.80 -5.50
C SER A 193 -16.25 4.39 -5.41
N SER A 194 -16.43 5.34 -4.49
CA SER A 194 -17.61 6.21 -4.48
C SER A 194 -17.41 7.53 -5.26
N THR A 195 -16.24 7.70 -5.88
CA THR A 195 -15.87 8.88 -6.67
C THR A 195 -16.12 8.65 -8.17
N SER A 196 -15.50 7.64 -8.78
CA SER A 196 -15.66 7.39 -10.22
C SER A 196 -15.17 6.01 -10.68
N ALA A 197 -15.55 5.62 -11.90
CA ALA A 197 -14.97 4.46 -12.58
C ALA A 197 -13.46 4.61 -12.84
N GLY A 198 -13.02 5.83 -13.16
CA GLY A 198 -11.61 6.11 -13.42
C GLY A 198 -10.73 5.86 -12.19
N GLU A 199 -11.25 6.10 -10.99
CA GLU A 199 -10.55 5.79 -9.74
C GLU A 199 -10.37 4.29 -9.52
N VAL A 200 -11.39 3.49 -9.85
CA VAL A 200 -11.30 2.02 -9.84
C VAL A 200 -10.21 1.53 -10.78
N ASP A 201 -10.21 2.03 -12.01
CA ASP A 201 -9.23 1.65 -13.03
C ASP A 201 -7.81 2.05 -12.63
N ARG A 202 -7.68 3.25 -12.04
CA ARG A 202 -6.43 3.76 -11.49
C ARG A 202 -5.90 2.87 -10.38
N MET A 203 -6.73 2.49 -9.40
CA MET A 203 -6.31 1.62 -8.30
C MET A 203 -5.84 0.25 -8.80
N LEU A 204 -6.56 -0.37 -9.74
CA LEU A 204 -6.21 -1.68 -10.29
C LEU A 204 -4.95 -1.64 -11.16
N SER A 205 -4.58 -0.47 -11.69
CA SER A 205 -3.29 -0.30 -12.39
C SER A 205 -2.06 -0.39 -11.48
N TRP A 206 -2.25 -0.35 -10.16
CA TRP A 206 -1.16 -0.45 -9.17
C TRP A 206 -0.80 -1.90 -8.80
N ILE A 207 -1.41 -2.89 -9.47
CA ILE A 207 -1.12 -4.30 -9.25
C ILE A 207 0.21 -4.66 -9.91
N HIS A 208 1.03 -5.43 -9.19
CA HIS A 208 2.35 -5.88 -9.60
C HIS A 208 2.59 -7.35 -9.27
N ILE A 209 3.43 -7.99 -10.07
CA ILE A 209 4.01 -9.30 -9.77
C ILE A 209 5.40 -9.08 -9.18
N VAL A 210 5.60 -9.56 -7.94
CA VAL A 210 6.82 -9.36 -7.17
C VAL A 210 7.49 -10.73 -6.93
N PRO A 211 8.27 -11.26 -7.88
CA PRO A 211 8.72 -12.66 -7.86
C PRO A 211 9.66 -13.00 -6.69
N ASN A 212 10.38 -12.02 -6.16
CA ASN A 212 11.32 -12.19 -5.04
C ASN A 212 10.68 -12.01 -3.66
N ARG A 213 9.39 -11.68 -3.60
CA ARG A 213 8.65 -11.51 -2.33
C ARG A 213 7.36 -12.31 -2.36
N THR A 214 6.85 -12.58 -1.17
CA THR A 214 5.60 -13.30 -0.98
C THR A 214 4.80 -12.63 0.13
N GLY A 215 3.49 -12.50 -0.08
CA GLY A 215 2.57 -11.94 0.89
C GLY A 215 2.22 -12.92 2.00
N VAL A 216 2.19 -12.46 3.25
CA VAL A 216 1.67 -13.26 4.38
C VAL A 216 0.19 -13.58 4.11
N PRO A 217 -0.21 -14.86 4.04
CA PRO A 217 -1.55 -15.22 3.65
C PRO A 217 -2.60 -14.90 4.71
N SER A 218 -3.84 -14.70 4.28
CA SER A 218 -5.03 -14.65 5.14
C SER A 218 -5.16 -15.92 5.99
N TYR A 219 -5.42 -15.77 7.29
CA TYR A 219 -5.75 -16.92 8.15
C TYR A 219 -7.26 -17.13 8.31
N TRP A 220 -8.09 -16.13 7.98
CA TRP A 220 -9.55 -16.25 7.95
C TRP A 220 -10.02 -17.24 6.88
N SER A 221 -9.36 -17.26 5.72
CA SER A 221 -9.60 -18.27 4.68
C SER A 221 -9.33 -19.72 5.15
N ALA A 222 -8.60 -19.92 6.25
CA ALA A 222 -8.36 -21.21 6.89
C ALA A 222 -9.33 -21.52 8.05
N ALA A 223 -10.10 -20.54 8.51
CA ALA A 223 -11.03 -20.67 9.64
C ALA A 223 -12.34 -21.40 9.27
N VAL A 224 -12.60 -21.66 7.98
CA VAL A 224 -13.81 -22.34 7.48
C VAL A 224 -13.74 -23.87 7.61
N ALA A 225 -12.70 -24.43 8.25
CA ALA A 225 -12.63 -25.87 8.48
C ALA A 225 -13.59 -26.29 9.61
N PRO A 226 -14.57 -27.19 9.36
CA PRO A 226 -15.64 -27.49 10.33
C PRO A 226 -15.16 -28.19 11.61
N GLN A 227 -13.96 -28.77 11.62
CA GLN A 227 -13.43 -29.56 12.74
C GLN A 227 -11.89 -29.47 12.77
N GLY A 228 -11.32 -29.05 13.91
CA GLY A 228 -9.88 -29.03 14.16
C GLY A 228 -9.29 -27.67 14.51
N ALA A 229 -8.06 -27.66 15.00
CA ALA A 229 -7.37 -26.43 15.40
C ALA A 229 -6.96 -25.61 14.15
N VAL A 230 -7.48 -24.37 14.03
CA VAL A 230 -7.31 -23.48 12.86
C VAL A 230 -5.84 -23.34 12.44
N TRP A 231 -4.90 -23.30 13.40
CA TRP A 231 -3.47 -23.20 13.12
C TRP A 231 -2.91 -24.37 12.30
N LYS A 232 -3.48 -25.58 12.43
CA LYS A 232 -3.02 -26.76 11.66
C LYS A 232 -3.26 -26.61 10.17
N ASN A 233 -4.30 -25.87 9.79
CA ASN A 233 -4.63 -25.59 8.39
C ASN A 233 -3.89 -24.37 7.85
N TYR A 234 -3.31 -23.55 8.73
CA TYR A 234 -2.59 -22.33 8.34
C TYR A 234 -1.11 -22.58 8.06
N ALA A 235 -0.45 -23.50 8.77
CA ALA A 235 0.96 -23.83 8.53
C ALA A 235 1.25 -24.26 7.06
N PRO A 236 0.44 -25.14 6.44
CA PRO A 236 0.63 -25.51 5.04
C PRO A 236 0.46 -24.34 4.07
N ARG A 237 -0.39 -23.36 4.39
CA ARG A 237 -0.58 -22.14 3.58
C ARG A 237 0.65 -21.24 3.62
N LEU A 238 1.26 -21.07 4.80
CA LEU A 238 2.53 -20.36 4.93
C LEU A 238 3.63 -21.06 4.12
N ALA A 239 3.73 -22.39 4.23
CA ALA A 239 4.71 -23.17 3.47
C ALA A 239 4.50 -23.06 1.95
N ALA A 240 3.25 -23.15 1.48
CA ALA A 240 2.90 -22.98 0.06
C ALA A 240 3.21 -21.57 -0.46
N ALA A 241 3.13 -20.55 0.39
CA ALA A 241 3.57 -19.20 0.08
C ALA A 241 5.11 -19.02 0.16
N GLY A 242 5.87 -20.08 0.48
CA GLY A 242 7.33 -20.02 0.65
C GLY A 242 7.77 -19.38 1.96
N LEU A 243 6.90 -19.32 2.98
CA LEU A 243 7.18 -18.75 4.30
C LEU A 243 7.39 -19.85 5.34
N LYS A 244 8.20 -19.56 6.36
CA LYS A 244 8.40 -20.44 7.52
C LYS A 244 7.43 -20.05 8.63
N ALA A 245 6.82 -21.04 9.28
CA ALA A 245 5.92 -20.80 10.40
C ALA A 245 6.65 -21.00 11.74
N GLU A 246 6.50 -20.05 12.65
CA GLU A 246 6.89 -20.17 14.05
C GLU A 246 5.65 -20.04 14.95
N PHE A 247 5.41 -20.98 15.85
CA PHE A 247 4.20 -20.98 16.67
C PHE A 247 4.47 -20.53 18.10
N LYS A 248 3.89 -19.39 18.49
CA LYS A 248 3.90 -18.90 19.86
C LYS A 248 2.59 -19.26 20.57
N ARG A 249 2.64 -20.18 21.52
CA ARG A 249 1.46 -20.62 22.28
C ARG A 249 1.25 -19.76 23.53
N VAL A 250 0.06 -19.21 23.72
CA VAL A 250 -0.28 -18.33 24.86
C VAL A 250 -1.55 -18.80 25.56
N LYS A 251 -1.58 -18.70 26.89
CA LYS A 251 -2.81 -19.00 27.66
C LYS A 251 -3.85 -17.93 27.34
N SER A 252 -5.04 -18.35 26.94
CA SER A 252 -6.15 -17.41 26.69
C SER A 252 -7.47 -18.06 27.11
N PRO A 253 -8.05 -17.69 28.25
CA PRO A 253 -9.28 -18.32 28.74
C PRO A 253 -10.51 -18.00 27.87
N SER A 254 -10.43 -16.94 27.07
CA SER A 254 -11.53 -16.48 26.20
C SER A 254 -11.59 -17.18 24.84
N TYR A 255 -10.58 -17.98 24.47
CA TYR A 255 -10.51 -18.62 23.17
C TYR A 255 -10.24 -20.12 23.29
N PRO A 256 -10.90 -20.96 22.47
CA PRO A 256 -10.59 -22.39 22.41
C PRO A 256 -9.12 -22.64 22.08
N SER A 257 -8.54 -23.67 22.68
CA SER A 257 -7.18 -24.12 22.39
C SER A 257 -7.01 -24.39 20.89
N GLY A 258 -5.95 -23.85 20.29
CA GLY A 258 -5.71 -23.94 18.85
C GLY A 258 -6.29 -22.80 18.00
N THR A 259 -6.92 -21.79 18.62
CA THR A 259 -7.35 -20.58 17.89
C THR A 259 -6.14 -19.70 17.55
N ILE A 260 -6.04 -19.21 16.31
CA ILE A 260 -5.06 -18.19 15.95
C ILE A 260 -5.52 -16.86 16.54
N LEU A 261 -4.69 -16.27 17.38
CA LEU A 261 -4.93 -14.97 18.02
C LEU A 261 -4.26 -13.81 17.29
N GLY A 262 -3.25 -14.11 16.46
CA GLY A 262 -2.55 -13.10 15.68
C GLY A 262 -1.43 -13.69 14.84
N VAL A 263 -1.03 -12.96 13.81
CA VAL A 263 0.03 -13.32 12.87
C VAL A 263 0.95 -12.11 12.71
N SER A 264 2.26 -12.33 12.77
CA SER A 264 3.27 -11.28 12.62
C SER A 264 4.42 -11.75 11.73
N PRO A 265 4.80 -11.01 10.67
CA PRO A 265 4.13 -9.81 10.14
C PRO A 265 2.67 -10.06 9.76
N ALA A 266 1.85 -9.00 9.74
CA ALA A 266 0.41 -9.12 9.51
C ALA A 266 0.07 -9.70 8.12
N PRO A 267 -1.11 -10.33 7.93
CA PRO A 267 -1.59 -10.71 6.62
C PRO A 267 -1.47 -9.56 5.61
N GLY A 268 -1.09 -9.88 4.38
CA GLY A 268 -0.83 -8.91 3.32
C GLY A 268 0.60 -8.35 3.29
N ALA A 269 1.39 -8.49 4.37
CA ALA A 269 2.75 -7.99 4.38
C ALA A 269 3.64 -8.75 3.37
N MET A 270 4.34 -8.01 2.50
CA MET A 270 5.23 -8.59 1.49
C MET A 270 6.64 -8.82 2.06
N LEU A 271 7.04 -10.09 2.18
CA LEU A 271 8.31 -10.52 2.77
C LEU A 271 9.20 -11.20 1.73
N PRO A 272 10.53 -11.19 1.91
CA PRO A 272 11.40 -12.10 1.16
C PRO A 272 10.95 -13.55 1.32
N VAL A 273 11.01 -14.34 0.25
CA VAL A 273 10.75 -15.78 0.31
C VAL A 273 11.69 -16.44 1.33
N GLY A 274 11.16 -17.36 2.13
CA GLY A 274 11.87 -18.04 3.21
C GLY A 274 11.86 -17.31 4.56
N SER A 275 11.25 -16.12 4.63
CA SER A 275 11.06 -15.37 5.88
C SER A 275 10.18 -16.13 6.88
N THR A 276 10.39 -15.85 8.16
CA THR A 276 9.60 -16.43 9.26
C THR A 276 8.40 -15.56 9.58
N VAL A 277 7.25 -16.21 9.77
CA VAL A 277 6.00 -15.63 10.28
C VAL A 277 5.68 -16.28 11.62
N THR A 278 5.53 -15.45 12.65
CA THR A 278 5.10 -15.87 13.98
C THR A 278 3.58 -15.93 14.04
N VAL A 279 3.04 -17.10 14.35
CA VAL A 279 1.61 -17.35 14.56
C VAL A 279 1.37 -17.51 16.05
N THR A 280 0.61 -16.59 16.65
CA THR A 280 0.21 -16.67 18.06
C THR A 280 -1.06 -17.50 18.18
N VAL A 281 -1.02 -18.54 19.03
CA VAL A 281 -2.10 -19.52 19.15
C VAL A 281 -2.53 -19.67 20.61
N ALA A 282 -3.84 -19.73 20.86
CA ALA A 282 -4.38 -20.03 22.19
C ALA A 282 -4.03 -21.47 22.61
N ARG A 283 -3.65 -21.66 23.88
CA ARG A 283 -3.39 -22.98 24.48
C ARG A 283 -4.30 -23.25 25.66
#